data_AF-A0ABD4ZXN8-F1
#
_entry.id   AF-A0ABD4ZXN8-F1
#
_cell.length_a   1.000
_cell.length_b   1.000
_cell.length_c   1.000
_cell.angle_alpha   90.00
_cell.angle_beta   90.00
_cell.angle_gamma   90.00
#
_symmetry.space_group_name_H-M   'P 1'
#
loop_
_entity.id
_entity.type
_entity.pdbx_description
1 polymer ?
#
loop_
_entity_poly.entity_id
_entity_poly.type
_entity_poly.pdbx_seq_one_letter_code
_entity_poly.pdbx_strand_id
1 'polypeptide(L)'
;MKFFEALLTVDVEPEFAEAYKKAIEGENDRYFTENPILDKEGKLISNDIKPVWSGNYVNVEIIRVGTSIENSIINGLKISVVSRTKTNVEEFIKQYEREGAMLIMKNYGNVVYENSAE
;
A
#
# COMPACT_ATOMS: atom_id res chain seq x y z
N MET A 1 -14.98 -16.13 4.71
CA MET A 1 -13.90 -15.76 3.76
C MET A 1 -12.68 -15.37 4.59
N LYS A 2 -11.48 -15.93 4.35
CA LYS A 2 -10.27 -15.63 5.15
C LYS A 2 -9.41 -14.60 4.43
N PHE A 3 -9.37 -13.39 4.95
CA PHE A 3 -8.48 -12.31 4.54
C PHE A 3 -7.72 -11.79 5.76
N PHE A 4 -6.56 -11.20 5.51
CA PHE A 4 -5.78 -10.44 6.47
C PHE A 4 -5.85 -8.98 6.03
N GLU A 5 -6.01 -8.07 6.98
CA GLU A 5 -6.24 -6.66 6.69
C GLU A 5 -5.51 -5.76 7.67
N ALA A 6 -5.19 -4.54 7.22
CA ALA A 6 -4.64 -3.49 8.05
C ALA A 6 -5.08 -2.11 7.56
N LEU A 7 -5.12 -1.16 8.49
CA LEU A 7 -5.38 0.24 8.24
C LEU A 7 -4.21 1.05 8.78
N LEU A 8 -3.61 1.88 7.93
CA LEU A 8 -2.54 2.81 8.30
C LEU A 8 -2.98 4.25 8.03
N THR A 9 -2.32 5.19 8.69
CA THR A 9 -2.47 6.63 8.42
C THR A 9 -1.11 7.28 8.17
N VAL A 10 -1.03 8.26 7.29
CA VAL A 10 0.17 9.10 7.10
C VAL A 10 -0.24 10.51 6.75
N ASP A 11 0.39 11.50 7.36
CA ASP A 11 0.15 12.92 7.05
C ASP A 11 0.92 13.33 5.80
N VAL A 12 0.28 14.13 4.94
CA VAL A 12 0.85 14.62 3.68
C VAL A 12 0.42 16.06 3.42
N GLU A 13 1.27 16.80 2.72
CA GLU A 13 0.90 18.13 2.24
C GLU A 13 -0.30 18.02 1.27
N PRO A 14 -1.31 18.91 1.37
CA PRO A 14 -2.53 18.82 0.59
C PRO A 14 -2.31 18.74 -0.92
N GLU A 15 -1.33 19.46 -1.44
CA GLU A 15 -1.00 19.56 -2.85
C GLU A 15 -0.51 18.22 -3.43
N PHE A 16 0.02 17.32 -2.59
CA PHE A 16 0.51 16.01 -3.00
C PHE A 16 -0.45 14.86 -2.68
N ALA A 17 -1.51 15.09 -1.90
CA ALA A 17 -2.39 14.03 -1.41
C ALA A 17 -2.95 13.13 -2.53
N GLU A 18 -3.40 13.73 -3.64
CA GLU A 18 -3.93 13.00 -4.79
C GLU A 18 -2.83 12.21 -5.54
N ALA A 19 -1.61 12.75 -5.60
CA ALA A 19 -0.47 12.08 -6.23
C ALA A 19 -0.05 10.85 -5.42
N TYR A 20 0.06 10.98 -4.10
CA TYR A 20 0.35 9.86 -3.20
C TYR A 20 -0.72 8.78 -3.27
N LYS A 21 -2.01 9.15 -3.22
CA LYS A 21 -3.13 8.22 -3.37
C LYS A 21 -2.96 7.37 -4.64
N LYS A 22 -2.74 8.00 -5.80
CA LYS A 22 -2.57 7.30 -7.07
C LYS A 22 -1.33 6.41 -7.11
N ALA A 23 -0.22 6.87 -6.53
CA ALA A 23 1.02 6.10 -6.50
C ALA A 23 0.86 4.82 -5.67
N ILE A 24 0.27 4.92 -4.48
CA ILE A 24 0.07 3.80 -3.55
C ILE A 24 -0.92 2.77 -4.10
N GLU A 25 -2.05 3.24 -4.66
CA GLU A 25 -3.03 2.35 -5.29
C GLU A 25 -2.42 1.68 -6.53
N GLY A 26 -1.69 2.43 -7.36
CA GLY A 26 -1.04 1.94 -8.56
C GLY A 26 0.09 0.93 -8.32
N GLU A 27 0.86 1.07 -7.23
CA GLU A 27 1.87 0.07 -6.82
C GLU A 27 1.24 -1.31 -6.56
N ASN A 28 -0.02 -1.33 -6.13
CA ASN A 28 -0.74 -2.54 -5.74
C ASN A 28 -1.72 -3.04 -6.80
N ASP A 29 -1.82 -2.34 -7.92
CA ASP A 29 -2.62 -2.76 -9.06
C ASP A 29 -1.96 -3.88 -9.86
N ARG A 30 -2.79 -4.60 -10.63
CA ARG A 30 -2.29 -5.60 -11.57
C ARG A 30 -1.80 -4.89 -12.82
N TYR A 31 -0.58 -5.20 -13.24
CA TYR A 31 -0.06 -4.73 -14.50
C TYR A 31 0.54 -5.89 -15.30
N PHE A 32 0.64 -5.67 -16.60
CA PHE A 32 1.23 -6.64 -17.53
C PHE A 32 2.63 -6.17 -17.91
N THR A 33 3.59 -7.08 -17.91
CA THR A 33 4.98 -6.79 -18.26
C THR A 33 5.54 -7.84 -19.20
N GLU A 34 6.54 -7.43 -19.99
CA GLU A 34 7.36 -8.36 -20.75
C GLU A 34 8.07 -9.35 -19.82
N ASN A 35 8.29 -10.57 -20.32
CA ASN A 35 8.88 -11.65 -19.56
C ASN A 35 9.83 -12.45 -20.47
N PRO A 36 10.99 -11.88 -20.82
CA PRO A 36 11.95 -12.57 -21.67
C PRO A 36 12.49 -13.81 -20.95
N ILE A 37 12.21 -14.99 -21.52
CA ILE A 37 12.76 -16.26 -21.10
C ILE A 37 13.87 -16.62 -22.08
N LEU A 38 15.10 -16.77 -21.57
CA LEU A 38 16.29 -17.08 -22.37
C LEU A 38 16.71 -18.54 -22.17
N ASP A 39 17.31 -19.14 -23.21
CA ASP A 39 18.03 -20.41 -23.08
C ASP A 39 19.38 -20.22 -22.38
N LYS A 40 20.13 -21.31 -22.22
CA LYS A 40 21.43 -21.31 -21.52
C LYS A 40 22.49 -20.51 -22.28
N GLU A 41 22.28 -20.35 -23.59
CA GLU A 41 23.13 -19.63 -24.53
C GLU A 41 22.70 -18.15 -24.66
N GLY A 42 21.66 -17.72 -23.95
CA GLY A 42 21.16 -16.35 -23.92
C GLY A 42 20.22 -15.99 -25.08
N LYS A 43 19.76 -16.97 -25.87
CA LYS A 43 18.80 -16.76 -26.96
C LYS A 43 17.37 -16.79 -26.43
N LEU A 44 16.56 -15.87 -26.94
CA LEU A 44 15.15 -15.73 -26.56
C LEU A 44 14.34 -16.99 -26.93
N ILE A 45 13.71 -17.60 -25.93
CA ILE A 45 12.78 -18.73 -26.06
C ILE A 45 11.33 -18.22 -26.12
N SER A 46 10.96 -17.27 -25.26
CA SER A 46 9.62 -16.67 -25.19
C SER A 46 9.69 -15.25 -24.64
N ASN A 47 8.76 -14.39 -25.05
CA ASN A 47 8.49 -13.10 -24.41
C ASN A 47 6.99 -12.91 -24.17
N ASP A 48 6.29 -13.99 -23.81
CA ASP A 48 4.86 -13.92 -23.51
C ASP A 48 4.61 -12.98 -22.34
N ILE A 49 3.69 -12.04 -22.53
CA ILE A 49 3.33 -11.04 -21.53
C ILE A 49 2.78 -11.75 -20.29
N LYS A 50 3.31 -11.43 -19.11
CA LYS A 50 2.81 -11.98 -17.84
C LYS A 50 2.12 -10.91 -17.00
N PRO A 51 1.06 -11.26 -16.27
CA PRO A 51 0.55 -10.39 -15.21
C PRO A 51 1.49 -10.41 -14.00
N VAL A 52 1.69 -9.24 -13.40
CA VAL A 52 2.37 -9.05 -12.11
C VAL A 52 1.39 -8.40 -11.15
N TRP A 53 1.38 -8.88 -9.91
CA TRP A 53 0.53 -8.34 -8.85
C TRP A 53 1.17 -8.59 -7.49
N SER A 54 1.15 -7.59 -6.60
CA SER A 54 1.70 -7.69 -5.24
C SER A 54 0.93 -8.67 -4.34
N GLY A 55 -0.28 -9.09 -4.76
CA GLY A 55 -1.16 -9.93 -3.95
C GLY A 55 -1.99 -9.13 -2.93
N ASN A 56 -1.94 -7.80 -2.99
CA ASN A 56 -2.66 -6.89 -2.11
C ASN A 56 -3.75 -6.14 -2.89
N TYR A 57 -4.87 -5.90 -2.23
CA TYR A 57 -5.82 -4.86 -2.63
C TYR A 57 -5.64 -3.70 -1.68
N VAL A 58 -5.35 -2.52 -2.24
CA VAL A 58 -5.11 -1.31 -1.46
C VAL A 58 -6.09 -0.25 -1.89
N ASN A 59 -6.61 0.48 -0.92
CA ASN A 59 -7.39 1.69 -1.15
C ASN A 59 -6.86 2.80 -0.25
N VAL A 60 -6.77 4.00 -0.81
CA VAL A 60 -6.34 5.19 -0.09
C VAL A 60 -7.48 6.21 -0.04
N GLU A 61 -7.83 6.65 1.15
CA GLU A 61 -8.76 7.76 1.38
C GLU A 61 -7.99 9.00 1.83
N ILE A 62 -8.23 10.15 1.20
CA ILE A 62 -7.69 11.43 1.65
C ILE A 62 -8.63 11.99 2.70
N ILE A 63 -8.11 12.20 3.90
CA ILE A 63 -8.84 12.77 5.04
C ILE A 63 -8.22 14.11 5.43
N ARG A 64 -9.04 15.00 6.01
CA ARG A 64 -8.52 16.19 6.68
C ARG A 64 -8.14 15.81 8.11
N VAL A 65 -6.88 15.96 8.47
CA VAL A 65 -6.34 15.64 9.81
C VAL A 65 -6.22 16.88 10.68
N GLY A 66 -6.01 18.05 10.08
CA GLY A 66 -5.90 19.28 10.86
C GLY A 66 -5.61 20.52 10.04
N THR A 67 -5.01 21.49 10.73
CA THR A 67 -4.50 22.73 10.14
C THR A 67 -3.12 23.00 10.77
N SER A 68 -2.13 23.37 9.97
CA SER A 68 -0.78 23.69 10.43
C SER A 68 -0.74 25.01 11.19
N ILE A 69 0.40 25.32 11.80
CA ILE A 69 0.65 26.59 12.51
C ILE A 69 0.48 27.80 11.57
N GLU A 70 0.72 27.62 10.28
CA GLU A 70 0.58 28.64 9.23
C GLU A 70 -0.84 28.72 8.64
N ASN A 71 -1.81 28.02 9.24
CA ASN A 71 -3.19 27.87 8.77
C ASN A 71 -3.35 27.10 7.44
N SER A 72 -2.32 26.37 7.00
CA SER A 72 -2.45 25.44 5.86
C SER A 72 -3.23 24.20 6.28
N ILE A 73 -4.09 23.67 5.42
CA ILE A 73 -4.79 22.40 5.69
C ILE A 73 -3.73 21.31 5.81
N ILE A 74 -3.87 20.39 6.76
CA ILE A 74 -3.09 19.14 6.78
C ILE A 74 -4.03 18.04 6.30
N ASN A 75 -3.61 17.35 5.24
CA ASN A 75 -4.27 16.15 4.75
C ASN A 75 -3.56 14.92 5.28
N GLY A 76 -4.29 13.83 5.40
CA GLY A 76 -3.80 12.54 5.81
C GLY A 76 -4.34 11.49 4.85
N LEU A 77 -3.59 10.42 4.69
CA LEU A 77 -3.97 9.28 3.88
C LEU A 77 -4.33 8.14 4.81
N LYS A 78 -5.58 7.67 4.74
CA LYS A 78 -5.98 6.38 5.32
C LYS A 78 -5.74 5.29 4.28
N ILE A 79 -4.77 4.43 4.54
CA ILE A 79 -4.35 3.36 3.65
C ILE A 79 -4.91 2.04 4.17
N SER A 80 -5.89 1.50 3.45
CA SER A 80 -6.49 0.19 3.74
C SER A 80 -5.85 -0.87 2.87
N VAL A 81 -5.37 -1.95 3.46
CA VAL A 81 -4.84 -3.12 2.73
C VAL A 81 -5.61 -4.39 3.09
N VAL A 82 -5.90 -5.20 2.08
CA VAL A 82 -6.46 -6.54 2.23
C VAL A 82 -5.63 -7.54 1.42
N SER A 83 -5.23 -8.65 2.05
CA SER A 83 -4.48 -9.72 1.39
C SER A 83 -4.93 -11.12 1.79
N ARG A 84 -4.62 -12.10 0.94
CA ARG A 84 -4.89 -13.53 1.18
C ARG A 84 -3.89 -14.17 2.15
N THR A 85 -2.73 -13.57 2.33
CA THR A 85 -1.67 -14.08 3.20
C THR A 85 -1.39 -13.09 4.32
N LYS A 86 -1.01 -13.63 5.49
CA LYS A 86 -0.58 -12.81 6.62
C LYS A 86 0.72 -12.08 6.28
N THR A 87 1.66 -12.78 5.63
CA THR A 87 2.98 -12.25 5.27
C THR A 87 2.88 -11.00 4.41
N ASN A 88 2.00 -10.98 3.40
CA ASN A 88 1.83 -9.81 2.56
C ASN A 88 1.39 -8.56 3.34
N VAL A 89 0.49 -8.72 4.32
CA VAL A 89 0.06 -7.60 5.18
C VAL A 89 1.17 -7.17 6.12
N GLU A 90 1.93 -8.10 6.70
CA GLU A 90 3.07 -7.76 7.56
C GLU A 90 4.18 -7.01 6.80
N GLU A 91 4.46 -7.42 5.56
CA GLU A 91 5.43 -6.74 4.69
C GLU A 91 4.93 -5.36 4.29
N PHE A 92 3.65 -5.23 3.93
CA PHE A 92 3.02 -3.95 3.63
C PHE A 92 3.11 -2.98 4.80
N ILE A 93 2.73 -3.41 6.02
CA ILE A 93 2.84 -2.60 7.23
C ILE A 93 4.30 -2.14 7.44
N LYS A 94 5.26 -3.07 7.40
CA LYS A 94 6.69 -2.74 7.63
C LYS A 94 7.26 -1.79 6.57
N GLN A 95 6.78 -1.84 5.34
CA GLN A 95 7.16 -0.88 4.30
C GLN A 95 6.64 0.50 4.65
N TYR A 96 5.33 0.65 4.82
CA TYR A 96 4.71 1.95 5.03
C TYR A 96 5.07 2.58 6.39
N GLU A 97 5.30 1.78 7.43
CA GLU A 97 5.86 2.28 8.71
C GLU A 97 7.27 2.89 8.54
N ARG A 98 8.12 2.29 7.69
CA ARG A 98 9.44 2.88 7.36
C ARG A 98 9.32 4.16 6.56
N GLU A 99 8.22 4.35 5.84
CA GLU A 99 7.91 5.54 5.05
C GLU A 99 7.13 6.60 5.87
N GLY A 100 6.89 6.35 7.17
CA GLY A 100 6.30 7.31 8.09
C GLY A 100 4.81 7.11 8.36
N ALA A 101 4.18 6.06 7.84
CA ALA A 101 2.81 5.71 8.18
C ALA A 101 2.72 5.10 9.59
N MET A 102 1.61 5.35 10.27
CA MET A 102 1.27 4.75 11.56
C MET A 102 0.21 3.67 11.36
N LEU A 103 0.45 2.48 11.91
CA LEU A 103 -0.56 1.44 11.97
C LEU A 103 -1.68 1.83 12.95
N ILE A 104 -2.93 1.80 12.48
CA ILE A 104 -4.13 2.09 13.29
C ILE A 104 -4.78 0.79 13.75
N MET A 105 -4.91 -0.17 12.85
CA MET A 105 -5.42 -1.49 13.20
C MET A 105 -4.94 -2.56 12.23
N LYS A 106 -4.95 -3.81 12.72
CA LYS A 106 -4.76 -5.02 11.90
C LYS A 106 -5.74 -6.09 12.32
N ASN A 107 -6.11 -6.96 11.39
CA ASN A 107 -6.95 -8.11 11.68
C ASN A 107 -6.43 -9.34 10.94
N TYR A 108 -5.92 -10.29 11.72
CA TYR A 108 -5.40 -11.59 11.24
C TYR A 108 -6.30 -12.77 11.60
N GLY A 109 -7.59 -12.50 11.80
CA GLY A 109 -8.56 -13.41 12.38
C GLY A 109 -9.12 -12.91 13.72
N ASN A 110 -8.49 -11.89 14.31
CA ASN A 110 -8.99 -11.08 15.41
C ASN A 110 -8.51 -9.64 15.20
N VAL A 111 -9.38 -8.66 15.46
CA VAL A 111 -9.05 -7.24 15.33
C VAL A 111 -8.18 -6.80 16.50
N VAL A 112 -7.06 -6.15 16.17
CA VAL A 112 -6.18 -5.47 17.11
C VAL A 112 -6.09 -4.02 16.68
N TYR A 113 -6.49 -3.12 17.57
CA TYR A 113 -6.28 -1.68 17.41
C TYR A 113 -4.93 -1.32 18.02
N GLU A 114 -4.11 -0.60 17.28
CA GLU A 114 -2.82 -0.09 17.75
C GLU A 114 -3.04 1.37 18.13
N ASN A 115 -2.72 1.72 19.37
CA ASN A 115 -2.93 3.06 19.89
C ASN A 115 -2.05 4.05 19.12
N SER A 116 -2.66 4.88 18.28
CA SER A 116 -2.07 6.09 17.75
C SER A 116 -1.99 7.14 18.86
N ALA A 117 -0.96 7.05 19.71
CA ALA A 117 -0.49 8.02 20.72
C ALA A 117 -1.50 8.61 21.74
N GLU A 118 -1.03 8.69 22.99
CA GLU A 118 -1.48 9.64 24.02
C GLU A 118 -1.23 11.10 23.61
#